data_AF-A0A2W7A0J9-F1
#
_entry.id   AF-A0A2W7A0J9-F1
#
_cell.length_a   1.000
_cell.length_b   1.000
_cell.length_c   1.000
_cell.angle_alpha   90.00
_cell.angle_beta   90.00
_cell.angle_gamma   90.00
#
_symmetry.space_group_name_H-M   'P 1'
#
loop_
_entity.id
_entity.type
_entity.pdbx_description
1 polymer ?
#
loop_
_entity_poly.entity_id
_entity_poly.type
_entity_poly.pdbx_seq_one_letter_code
_entity_poly.pdbx_strand_id
1 'polypeptide(L)'
;MWRSRAGGVLLVLILLIPGAGLQAQEEASPAEPAPAPALAGPAPSLPEPAEDAVFFADVLVRGQPVFQVGSLTGLSASDRAQIINRRIGGLLSQAQELDAVTVQVDEGRQIALLTVNNRVLMTVTQQDATDFGLTVEALAQQWADRLNQVLAQPNLVIDVLQRLDGTARQLVDDTIVLLPSLMGAIVLVGLTWIVALGVR
;
A
#
# COMPACT_ATOMS: atom_id res chain seq x y z
N MET A 1 43.81 -30.63 49.81
CA MET A 1 45.08 -31.19 50.32
C MET A 1 44.76 -32.57 50.90
N TRP A 2 45.26 -33.68 50.32
CA TRP A 2 45.01 -35.10 50.71
C TRP A 2 43.52 -35.57 50.70
N ARG A 3 43.13 -36.86 50.77
CA ARG A 3 43.61 -38.24 50.36
C ARG A 3 42.38 -39.17 50.59
N SER A 4 42.10 -40.30 49.91
CA SER A 4 42.66 -41.08 48.77
C SER A 4 41.55 -41.21 47.69
N ARG A 5 41.56 -41.93 46.55
CA ARG A 5 42.28 -43.06 45.90
C ARG A 5 41.93 -44.51 46.33
N ALA A 6 41.55 -45.33 45.33
CA ALA A 6 41.29 -46.79 45.28
C ALA A 6 40.02 -47.32 46.01
N GLY A 7 39.33 -48.36 45.50
CA GLY A 7 39.49 -49.03 44.19
C GLY A 7 38.67 -50.32 44.06
N GLY A 8 38.16 -50.62 42.86
CA GLY A 8 37.41 -51.84 42.53
C GLY A 8 37.24 -51.98 41.01
N VAL A 9 37.38 -53.21 40.49
CA VAL A 9 37.49 -53.51 39.05
C VAL A 9 36.78 -54.85 38.75
N LEU A 10 36.26 -55.00 37.52
CA LEU A 10 35.60 -56.21 36.98
C LEU A 10 34.20 -56.50 37.59
N LEU A 11 33.28 -57.22 36.92
CA LEU A 11 33.31 -57.85 35.59
C LEU A 11 31.95 -57.67 34.87
N VAL A 12 31.94 -57.81 33.55
CA VAL A 12 30.79 -57.60 32.64
C VAL A 12 29.79 -58.78 32.65
N LEU A 13 28.49 -58.48 32.53
CA LEU A 13 27.58 -59.39 31.83
C LEU A 13 26.64 -58.60 30.91
N ILE A 14 26.71 -58.88 29.60
CA ILE A 14 25.80 -58.35 28.58
C ILE A 14 24.84 -59.47 28.20
N LEU A 15 23.54 -59.17 28.18
CA LEU A 15 22.53 -60.03 27.56
C LEU A 15 21.46 -59.17 26.87
N LEU A 16 21.36 -59.35 25.55
CA LEU A 16 20.16 -59.09 24.75
C LEU A 16 19.12 -60.20 25.11
N ILE A 17 17.85 -60.24 24.70
CA ILE A 17 17.23 -59.82 23.43
C ILE A 17 15.77 -59.29 23.64
N PRO A 18 14.80 -59.31 22.69
CA PRO A 18 14.02 -58.11 22.37
C PRO A 18 12.64 -58.01 23.07
N GLY A 19 11.95 -56.88 22.84
CA GLY A 19 10.63 -56.62 23.42
C GLY A 19 9.44 -57.30 22.70
N ALA A 20 8.31 -57.29 23.40
CA ALA A 20 6.98 -57.59 22.89
C ALA A 20 6.01 -56.46 23.31
N GLY A 21 4.95 -56.22 22.54
CA GLY A 21 4.03 -55.10 22.77
C GLY A 21 3.11 -55.32 23.97
N LEU A 22 2.86 -54.27 24.75
CA LEU A 22 1.78 -54.23 25.74
C LEU A 22 0.44 -54.01 25.04
N GLN A 23 -0.44 -55.02 25.06
CA GLN A 23 -1.86 -54.86 24.80
C GLN A 23 -2.68 -55.20 26.04
N ALA A 24 -3.82 -54.53 26.16
CA ALA A 24 -5.00 -54.88 26.96
C ALA A 24 -4.76 -55.37 28.41
N GLN A 25 -5.04 -54.49 29.36
CA GLN A 25 -5.64 -54.90 30.63
C GLN A 25 -6.99 -54.18 30.77
N GLU A 26 -8.07 -54.92 30.52
CA GLU A 26 -9.46 -54.47 30.58
C GLU A 26 -10.22 -55.33 31.60
N GLU A 27 -11.38 -54.85 32.04
CA GLU A 27 -12.22 -55.40 33.13
C GLU A 27 -11.58 -55.29 34.55
N ALA A 28 -12.29 -54.86 35.60
CA ALA A 28 -13.73 -54.83 35.79
C ALA A 28 -14.27 -53.52 36.41
N SER A 29 -15.52 -53.20 36.06
CA SER A 29 -16.40 -52.20 36.68
C SER A 29 -16.98 -52.73 38.03
N PRO A 30 -17.84 -52.02 38.83
CA PRO A 30 -18.77 -50.93 38.43
C PRO A 30 -18.95 -49.73 39.40
N ALA A 31 -19.48 -48.62 38.86
CA ALA A 31 -20.62 -47.84 39.41
C ALA A 31 -20.81 -46.52 38.64
N GLU A 32 -21.90 -46.37 37.88
CA GLU A 32 -22.21 -45.15 37.11
C GLU A 32 -23.32 -44.32 37.81
N PRO A 33 -23.03 -43.11 38.31
CA PRO A 33 -24.05 -42.11 38.62
C PRO A 33 -24.38 -41.30 37.35
N ALA A 34 -25.65 -41.25 36.98
CA ALA A 34 -26.10 -40.60 35.74
C ALA A 34 -25.71 -39.10 35.66
N PRO A 35 -25.36 -38.58 34.47
CA PRO A 35 -24.98 -37.18 34.31
C PRO A 35 -26.17 -36.24 34.54
N ALA A 36 -25.97 -35.23 35.40
CA ALA A 36 -26.86 -34.09 35.48
C ALA A 36 -26.84 -33.31 34.14
N PRO A 37 -27.93 -32.62 33.76
CA PRO A 37 -27.95 -31.84 32.52
C PRO A 37 -26.89 -30.74 32.57
N ALA A 38 -25.90 -30.83 31.69
CA ALA A 38 -24.86 -29.82 31.56
C ALA A 38 -25.51 -28.49 31.15
N LEU A 39 -25.37 -27.48 32.00
CA LEU A 39 -25.69 -26.10 31.64
C LEU A 39 -24.87 -25.74 30.40
N ALA A 40 -25.54 -25.18 29.38
CA ALA A 40 -24.88 -24.79 28.15
C ALA A 40 -23.74 -23.81 28.46
N GLY A 41 -22.50 -24.25 28.25
CA GLY A 41 -21.35 -23.36 28.30
C GLY A 41 -21.46 -22.27 27.22
N PRO A 42 -20.73 -21.15 27.35
CA PRO A 42 -20.70 -20.13 26.31
C PRO A 42 -20.37 -20.77 24.97
N ALA A 43 -21.23 -20.56 23.98
CA ALA A 43 -20.96 -21.01 22.62
C ALA A 43 -19.62 -20.39 22.15
N PRO A 44 -18.77 -21.11 21.40
CA PRO A 44 -17.56 -20.53 20.85
C PRO A 44 -17.93 -19.30 20.02
N SER A 45 -17.45 -18.13 20.44
CA SER A 45 -17.55 -16.92 19.63
C SER A 45 -16.92 -17.24 18.28
N LEU A 46 -17.71 -17.15 17.20
CA LEU A 46 -17.14 -17.11 15.87
C LEU A 46 -16.15 -15.95 15.83
N PRO A 47 -14.94 -16.11 15.26
CA PRO A 47 -14.01 -15.00 15.14
C PRO A 47 -14.71 -13.83 14.45
N GLU A 48 -14.69 -12.67 15.11
CA GLU A 48 -15.11 -11.43 14.46
C GLU A 48 -14.26 -11.28 13.18
N PRO A 49 -14.86 -10.86 12.04
CA PRO A 49 -14.09 -10.66 10.83
C PRO A 49 -13.02 -9.62 11.15
N ALA A 50 -11.74 -10.00 11.03
CA ALA A 50 -10.64 -9.11 11.36
C ALA A 50 -10.77 -7.84 10.52
N GLU A 51 -11.04 -6.71 11.18
CA GLU A 51 -11.27 -5.41 10.53
C GLU A 51 -10.12 -5.16 9.54
N ASP A 52 -10.49 -4.89 8.27
CA ASP A 52 -9.65 -5.16 7.10
C ASP A 52 -8.16 -4.95 7.37
N ALA A 53 -7.42 -6.07 7.40
CA ALA A 53 -5.99 -6.09 7.68
C ALA A 53 -5.21 -5.49 6.49
N VAL A 54 -5.28 -4.17 6.36
CA VAL A 54 -4.59 -3.37 5.34
C VAL A 54 -3.09 -3.36 5.69
N PHE A 55 -2.40 -4.41 5.26
CA PHE A 55 -0.95 -4.59 5.45
C PHE A 55 -0.13 -3.48 4.78
N PHE A 56 -0.64 -2.93 3.67
CA PHE A 56 0.00 -1.89 2.87
C PHE A 56 -1.01 -0.79 2.50
N ALA A 57 -0.57 0.48 2.52
CA ALA A 57 -1.39 1.62 2.11
C ALA A 57 -0.61 2.60 1.22
N ASP A 58 -1.28 3.21 0.25
CA ASP A 58 -0.67 4.15 -0.70
C ASP A 58 -0.33 5.51 -0.07
N VAL A 59 0.91 5.94 -0.26
CA VAL A 59 1.35 7.32 -0.06
C VAL A 59 0.97 8.14 -1.29
N LEU A 60 0.16 9.17 -1.07
CA LEU A 60 -0.46 9.98 -2.12
C LEU A 60 0.18 11.37 -2.17
N VAL A 61 0.54 11.81 -3.39
CA VAL A 61 1.02 13.17 -3.65
C VAL A 61 0.09 13.81 -4.68
N ARG A 62 -0.57 14.91 -4.28
CA ARG A 62 -1.63 15.59 -5.06
C ARG A 62 -2.74 14.64 -5.57
N GLY A 63 -3.02 13.56 -4.84
CA GLY A 63 -4.02 12.55 -5.19
C GLY A 63 -3.52 11.40 -6.06
N GLN A 64 -2.25 11.40 -6.49
CA GLN A 64 -1.63 10.29 -7.21
C GLN A 64 -0.84 9.38 -6.26
N PRO A 65 -0.98 8.04 -6.33
CA PRO A 65 -0.17 7.11 -5.54
C PRO A 65 1.27 7.05 -6.08
N VAL A 66 2.25 7.09 -5.17
CA VAL A 66 3.68 7.16 -5.52
C VAL A 66 4.43 5.90 -5.07
N PHE A 67 4.11 5.40 -3.88
CA PHE A 67 4.59 4.14 -3.32
C PHE A 67 3.67 3.69 -2.17
N GLN A 68 3.86 2.47 -1.67
CA GLN A 68 3.11 1.92 -0.56
C GLN A 68 4.00 1.76 0.67
N VAL A 69 3.41 1.88 1.86
CA VAL A 69 4.08 1.67 3.15
C VAL A 69 3.40 0.55 3.93
N GLY A 70 4.20 -0.28 4.60
CA GLY A 70 3.71 -1.33 5.49
C GLY A 70 3.22 -0.81 6.84
N SER A 71 2.40 -1.60 7.53
CA SER A 71 2.09 -1.40 8.96
C SER A 71 3.33 -1.63 9.84
N LEU A 72 3.50 -0.84 10.90
CA LEU A 72 4.57 -1.00 11.89
C LEU A 72 3.96 -1.36 13.26
N THR A 73 4.78 -1.82 14.21
CA THR A 73 4.34 -2.12 15.58
C THR A 73 3.62 -0.92 16.23
N GLY A 74 2.31 -1.04 16.44
CA GLY A 74 1.47 0.02 17.02
C GLY A 74 1.04 1.13 16.05
N LEU A 75 1.20 0.95 14.73
CA LEU A 75 0.78 1.93 13.72
C LEU A 75 0.33 1.22 12.42
N SER A 76 -0.95 1.33 12.06
CA SER A 76 -1.45 0.71 10.82
C SER A 76 -0.79 1.31 9.57
N ALA A 77 -0.82 0.56 8.45
CA ALA A 77 -0.32 1.07 7.17
C ALA A 77 -1.07 2.36 6.77
N SER A 78 -2.40 2.36 6.95
CA SER A 78 -3.29 3.48 6.68
C SER A 78 -2.96 4.72 7.51
N ASP A 79 -2.75 4.57 8.83
CA ASP A 79 -2.36 5.70 9.70
C ASP A 79 -0.99 6.26 9.32
N ARG A 80 -0.04 5.36 9.02
CA ARG A 80 1.30 5.73 8.58
C ARG A 80 1.26 6.50 7.25
N ALA A 81 0.51 6.01 6.27
CA ALA A 81 0.27 6.71 5.00
C ALA A 81 -0.38 8.09 5.25
N GLN A 82 -1.41 8.18 6.10
CA GLN A 82 -2.02 9.48 6.47
C GLN A 82 -1.04 10.45 7.16
N ILE A 83 -0.12 9.97 8.00
CA ILE A 83 0.93 10.80 8.60
C ILE A 83 1.87 11.34 7.52
N ILE A 84 2.29 10.51 6.57
CA ILE A 84 3.18 10.90 5.47
C ILE A 84 2.47 11.87 4.52
N ASN A 85 1.25 11.55 4.09
CA ASN A 85 0.43 12.38 3.20
C ASN A 85 0.19 13.78 3.80
N ARG A 86 -0.07 13.87 5.12
CA ARG A 86 -0.18 15.18 5.82
C ARG A 86 1.14 15.96 5.83
N ARG A 87 2.29 15.30 5.97
CA ARG A 87 3.60 15.96 5.91
C ARG A 87 3.92 16.48 4.51
N ILE A 88 3.65 15.70 3.47
CA ILE A 88 3.87 16.10 2.07
C ILE A 88 2.90 17.23 1.67
N GLY A 89 1.60 17.12 2.01
CA GLY A 89 0.63 18.20 1.83
C GLY A 89 1.02 19.49 2.56
N GLY A 90 1.57 19.35 3.77
CA GLY A 90 2.13 20.46 4.54
C GLY A 90 3.34 21.14 3.87
N LEU A 91 4.21 20.39 3.17
CA LEU A 91 5.26 20.98 2.32
C LEU A 91 4.67 21.69 1.10
N LEU A 92 3.81 21.01 0.34
CA LEU A 92 3.15 21.55 -0.86
C LEU A 92 2.28 22.79 -0.60
N SER A 93 1.90 23.07 0.65
CA SER A 93 1.13 24.26 1.05
C SER A 93 2.01 25.48 1.40
N GLN A 94 3.35 25.34 1.44
CA GLN A 94 4.27 26.45 1.70
C GLN A 94 4.65 27.13 0.39
N ALA A 95 4.66 28.47 0.36
CA ALA A 95 5.05 29.27 -0.80
C ALA A 95 6.58 29.36 -1.00
N GLN A 96 7.31 28.35 -0.54
CA GLN A 96 8.77 28.21 -0.64
C GLN A 96 9.06 27.17 -1.73
N GLU A 97 10.10 27.38 -2.54
CA GLU A 97 10.56 26.32 -3.44
C GLU A 97 11.01 25.08 -2.66
N LEU A 98 10.72 23.90 -3.21
CA LEU A 98 11.03 22.62 -2.59
C LEU A 98 12.36 22.10 -3.13
N ASP A 99 13.31 21.85 -2.23
CA ASP A 99 14.53 21.12 -2.53
C ASP A 99 14.20 19.66 -2.90
N ALA A 100 15.16 18.98 -3.53
CA ALA A 100 15.06 17.55 -3.75
C ALA A 100 14.94 16.77 -2.42
N VAL A 101 14.12 15.72 -2.43
CA VAL A 101 14.09 14.68 -1.41
C VAL A 101 15.46 14.02 -1.36
N THR A 102 16.10 14.10 -0.20
CA THR A 102 17.40 13.48 0.10
C THR A 102 17.22 12.34 1.10
N VAL A 103 18.07 11.31 0.96
CA VAL A 103 18.15 10.19 1.89
C VAL A 103 19.27 10.42 2.88
N GLN A 104 18.99 10.22 4.17
CA GLN A 104 19.97 10.22 5.26
C GLN A 104 19.94 8.83 5.92
N VAL A 105 20.96 8.01 5.66
CA VAL A 105 21.07 6.65 6.22
C VAL A 105 21.64 6.71 7.64
N ASP A 106 21.08 5.91 8.54
CA ASP A 106 21.60 5.67 9.89
C ASP A 106 21.90 4.18 10.05
N GLU A 107 23.15 3.81 9.76
CA GLU A 107 23.64 2.42 9.87
C GLU A 107 23.54 1.89 11.31
N GLY A 108 23.71 2.76 12.31
CA GLY A 108 23.64 2.38 13.72
C GLY A 108 22.25 1.95 14.18
N ARG A 109 21.20 2.42 13.48
CA ARG A 109 19.80 2.07 13.74
C ARG A 109 19.14 1.26 12.64
N GLN A 110 19.82 0.99 11.52
CA GLN A 110 19.28 0.30 10.33
C GLN A 110 17.97 0.97 9.83
N ILE A 111 18.00 2.30 9.74
CA ILE A 111 16.91 3.13 9.19
C ILE A 111 17.46 4.13 8.17
N ALA A 112 16.59 4.66 7.33
CA ALA A 112 16.89 5.82 6.50
C ALA A 112 15.78 6.87 6.63
N LEU A 113 16.17 8.15 6.64
CA LEU A 113 15.26 9.30 6.72
C LEU A 113 15.16 9.96 5.34
N LEU A 114 13.95 10.17 4.85
CA LEU A 114 13.73 11.00 3.66
C LEU A 114 13.46 12.43 4.12
N THR A 115 14.23 13.40 3.61
CA THR A 115 14.16 14.79 4.05
C THR A 115 14.09 15.78 2.89
N VAL A 116 13.33 16.87 3.07
CA VAL A 116 13.17 18.01 2.13
C VAL A 116 13.25 19.30 2.93
N ASN A 117 14.03 20.28 2.49
CA ASN A 117 14.26 21.57 3.19
C ASN A 117 14.52 21.36 4.71
N ASN A 118 15.44 20.45 5.06
CA ASN A 118 15.76 19.99 6.43
C ASN A 118 14.60 19.37 7.26
N ARG A 119 13.43 19.10 6.67
CA ARG A 119 12.28 18.45 7.33
C ARG A 119 12.21 16.97 6.99
N VAL A 120 12.15 16.10 8.01
CA VAL A 120 11.89 14.66 7.83
C VAL A 120 10.45 14.44 7.33
N LEU A 121 10.31 13.89 6.12
CA LEU A 121 9.06 13.40 5.58
C LEU A 121 8.69 12.07 6.23
N MET A 122 9.59 11.08 6.17
CA MET A 122 9.34 9.74 6.69
C MET A 122 10.63 9.00 7.07
N THR A 123 10.45 7.89 7.75
CA THR A 123 11.49 6.90 8.05
C THR A 123 11.18 5.61 7.29
N VAL A 124 12.18 5.10 6.57
CA VAL A 124 12.23 3.74 6.04
C VAL A 124 12.92 2.87 7.08
N THR A 125 12.33 1.72 7.37
CA THR A 125 12.79 0.78 8.40
C THR A 125 13.30 -0.50 7.77
N GLN A 126 14.01 -1.32 8.56
CA GLN A 126 14.36 -2.69 8.15
C GLN A 126 13.12 -3.58 7.90
N GLN A 127 11.95 -3.24 8.46
CA GLN A 127 10.73 -3.96 8.13
C GLN A 127 10.31 -3.64 6.69
N ASP A 128 10.23 -2.36 6.31
CA ASP A 128 9.93 -1.94 4.93
C ASP A 128 10.88 -2.58 3.92
N ALA A 129 12.19 -2.56 4.24
CA ALA A 129 13.22 -3.16 3.41
C ALA A 129 12.97 -4.66 3.19
N THR A 130 12.60 -5.39 4.25
CA THR A 130 12.21 -6.80 4.17
C THR A 130 10.93 -7.00 3.36
N ASP A 131 9.90 -6.20 3.61
CA ASP A 131 8.58 -6.29 2.96
C ASP A 131 8.67 -6.06 1.43
N PHE A 132 9.63 -5.24 0.98
CA PHE A 132 9.91 -4.98 -0.44
C PHE A 132 11.12 -5.76 -1.01
N GLY A 133 11.78 -6.61 -0.22
CA GLY A 133 12.93 -7.43 -0.66
C GLY A 133 14.20 -6.65 -1.04
N LEU A 134 14.42 -5.48 -0.46
CA LEU A 134 15.53 -4.56 -0.73
C LEU A 134 16.37 -4.27 0.52
N THR A 135 17.45 -3.49 0.38
CA THR A 135 18.10 -2.85 1.53
C THR A 135 17.36 -1.57 1.92
N VAL A 136 17.52 -1.13 3.18
CA VAL A 136 16.90 0.11 3.69
C VAL A 136 17.31 1.33 2.85
N GLU A 137 18.59 1.42 2.48
CA GLU A 137 19.11 2.46 1.60
C GLU A 137 18.51 2.41 0.19
N ALA A 138 18.49 1.23 -0.46
CA ALA A 138 17.97 1.10 -1.81
C ALA A 138 16.47 1.40 -1.89
N LEU A 139 15.69 0.96 -0.90
CA LEU A 139 14.26 1.29 -0.82
C LEU A 139 14.04 2.79 -0.55
N ALA A 140 14.83 3.39 0.33
CA ALA A 140 14.75 4.81 0.63
C ALA A 140 15.11 5.69 -0.58
N GLN A 141 16.14 5.32 -1.35
CA GLN A 141 16.50 6.01 -2.58
C GLN A 141 15.40 5.86 -3.62
N GLN A 142 14.89 4.65 -3.84
CA GLN A 142 13.77 4.40 -4.75
C GLN A 142 12.51 5.22 -4.39
N TRP A 143 12.20 5.41 -3.12
CA TRP A 143 11.08 6.26 -2.68
C TRP A 143 11.39 7.75 -2.81
N ALA A 144 12.63 8.18 -2.55
CA ALA A 144 13.07 9.57 -2.76
C ALA A 144 13.00 9.95 -4.25
N ASP A 145 13.48 9.10 -5.15
CA ASP A 145 13.47 9.33 -6.60
C ASP A 145 12.04 9.47 -7.14
N ARG A 146 11.12 8.60 -6.73
CA ARG A 146 9.70 8.70 -7.11
C ARG A 146 9.03 9.94 -6.55
N LEU A 147 9.32 10.31 -5.29
CA LEU A 147 8.81 11.57 -4.73
C LEU A 147 9.36 12.79 -5.48
N ASN A 148 10.66 12.81 -5.80
CA ASN A 148 11.27 13.85 -6.62
C ASN A 148 10.56 13.99 -7.98
N GLN A 149 10.30 12.86 -8.66
CA GLN A 149 9.62 12.85 -9.96
C GLN A 149 8.19 13.43 -9.92
N VAL A 150 7.44 13.22 -8.83
CA VAL A 150 6.05 13.71 -8.69
C VAL A 150 5.99 15.12 -8.10
N LEU A 151 6.91 15.49 -7.19
CA LEU A 151 7.01 16.83 -6.64
C LEU A 151 7.48 17.86 -7.68
N ALA A 152 8.41 17.49 -8.56
CA ALA A 152 8.96 18.34 -9.61
C ALA A 152 7.97 18.70 -10.73
N GLN A 153 6.84 18.00 -10.87
CA GLN A 153 5.81 18.39 -11.83
C GLN A 153 5.08 19.65 -11.33
N PRO A 154 4.86 20.69 -12.16
CA PRO A 154 3.99 21.80 -11.81
C PRO A 154 2.53 21.33 -11.67
N ASN A 155 1.70 22.08 -10.95
CA ASN A 155 0.32 21.69 -10.70
C ASN A 155 -0.57 22.04 -11.92
N LEU A 156 -0.65 21.12 -12.89
CA LEU A 156 -1.21 21.32 -14.25
C LEU A 156 -2.65 21.85 -14.33
N VAL A 157 -3.37 21.93 -13.21
CA VAL A 157 -4.76 22.41 -13.12
C VAL A 157 -4.90 23.91 -13.48
N ILE A 158 -3.82 24.70 -13.42
CA ILE A 158 -3.87 26.16 -13.67
C ILE A 158 -3.42 26.54 -15.10
N ASP A 159 -2.36 25.92 -15.64
CA ASP A 159 -1.78 26.32 -16.95
C ASP A 159 -2.68 26.01 -18.16
N VAL A 160 -3.59 25.06 -18.05
CA VAL A 160 -4.52 24.72 -19.15
C VAL A 160 -5.41 25.92 -19.52
N LEU A 161 -5.79 26.76 -18.55
CA LEU A 161 -6.59 27.96 -18.83
C LEU A 161 -5.77 29.02 -19.59
N GLN A 162 -4.52 29.27 -19.18
CA GLN A 162 -3.68 30.29 -19.83
C GLN A 162 -3.24 29.89 -21.24
N ARG A 163 -3.05 28.58 -21.51
CA ARG A 163 -2.65 28.11 -22.84
C ARG A 163 -3.80 28.07 -23.86
N LEU A 164 -5.06 28.14 -23.43
CA LEU A 164 -6.22 28.17 -24.34
C LEU A 164 -6.46 29.55 -24.98
N ASP A 165 -6.17 30.66 -24.28
CA ASP A 165 -6.32 32.01 -24.83
C ASP A 165 -5.33 32.31 -25.98
N GLY A 166 -4.21 31.59 -26.05
CA GLY A 166 -3.15 31.80 -27.05
C GLY A 166 -3.43 31.24 -28.45
N THR A 167 -4.50 30.47 -28.67
CA THR A 167 -4.80 29.87 -30.00
C THR A 167 -6.29 29.83 -30.34
N ALA A 168 -7.20 29.99 -29.38
CA ALA A 168 -8.64 30.04 -29.65
C ALA A 168 -9.05 31.18 -30.62
N ARG A 169 -8.31 32.29 -30.65
CA ARG A 169 -8.68 33.50 -31.43
C ARG A 169 -8.26 33.51 -32.90
N GLN A 170 -7.58 32.47 -33.41
CA GLN A 170 -7.27 32.35 -34.84
C GLN A 170 -8.16 31.36 -35.61
N LEU A 171 -9.07 30.64 -34.94
CA LEU A 171 -10.04 29.74 -35.58
C LEU A 171 -11.43 30.36 -35.75
N VAL A 172 -11.67 31.54 -35.16
CA VAL A 172 -12.97 32.23 -35.21
C VAL A 172 -13.15 33.03 -36.51
N ASP A 173 -12.16 33.87 -36.88
CA ASP A 173 -12.30 34.80 -38.01
C ASP A 173 -12.37 34.10 -39.38
N ASP A 174 -11.58 33.05 -39.62
CA ASP A 174 -11.52 32.38 -40.94
C ASP A 174 -12.76 31.51 -41.25
N THR A 175 -13.64 31.27 -40.26
CA THR A 175 -14.92 30.58 -40.48
C THR A 175 -15.96 31.48 -41.18
N ILE A 176 -15.76 32.82 -41.17
CA ILE A 176 -16.74 33.79 -41.69
C ILE A 176 -16.70 33.91 -43.22
N VAL A 177 -15.58 33.60 -43.88
CA VAL A 177 -15.36 33.91 -45.31
C VAL A 177 -15.96 32.88 -46.28
N LEU A 178 -16.19 31.62 -45.85
CA LEU A 178 -16.71 30.54 -46.72
C LEU A 178 -18.24 30.33 -46.65
N LEU A 179 -18.93 31.00 -45.72
CA LEU A 179 -20.36 30.87 -45.47
C LEU A 179 -21.34 31.21 -46.62
N PRO A 180 -21.01 32.04 -47.65
CA PRO A 180 -21.95 32.32 -48.74
C PRO A 180 -22.41 31.08 -49.52
N SER A 181 -21.55 30.06 -49.63
CA SER A 181 -21.79 28.84 -50.42
C SER A 181 -22.93 27.98 -49.86
N LEU A 182 -22.95 27.76 -48.55
CA LEU A 182 -23.98 26.96 -47.86
C LEU A 182 -25.35 27.63 -47.89
N MET A 183 -25.41 28.97 -47.79
CA MET A 183 -26.66 29.71 -47.95
C MET A 183 -27.27 29.52 -49.35
N GLY A 184 -26.45 29.58 -50.41
CA GLY A 184 -26.91 29.33 -51.78
C GLY A 184 -27.51 27.93 -51.97
N ALA A 185 -26.85 26.89 -51.43
CA ALA A 185 -27.35 25.52 -51.50
C ALA A 185 -28.68 25.33 -50.74
N ILE A 186 -28.80 25.89 -49.53
CA ILE A 186 -30.02 25.80 -48.71
C ILE A 186 -31.19 26.52 -49.38
N VAL A 187 -30.96 27.70 -49.97
CA VAL A 187 -31.99 28.45 -50.71
C VAL A 187 -32.46 27.68 -51.96
N LEU A 188 -31.55 27.05 -52.71
CA LEU A 188 -31.91 26.27 -53.90
C LEU A 188 -32.79 25.07 -53.53
N VAL A 189 -32.40 24.30 -52.51
CA VAL A 189 -33.19 23.16 -52.02
C VAL A 189 -34.56 23.63 -51.49
N GLY A 190 -34.60 24.70 -50.71
CA GLY A 190 -35.85 25.27 -50.19
C GLY A 190 -36.83 25.66 -51.30
N LEU A 191 -36.35 26.36 -52.33
CA LEU A 191 -37.17 26.71 -53.50
C LEU A 191 -37.66 25.47 -54.27
N THR A 192 -36.81 24.46 -54.47
CA THR A 192 -37.21 23.21 -55.14
C THR A 192 -38.32 22.48 -54.38
N TRP A 193 -38.25 22.42 -53.05
CA TRP A 193 -39.31 21.82 -52.22
C TRP A 193 -40.61 22.63 -52.26
N ILE A 194 -40.54 23.97 -52.24
CA ILE A 194 -41.73 24.84 -52.35
C ILE A 194 -42.44 24.63 -53.69
N VAL A 195 -41.70 24.56 -54.80
CA VAL A 195 -42.28 24.26 -56.13
C VAL A 195 -42.87 22.86 -56.16
N ALA A 196 -42.21 21.85 -55.58
CA ALA A 196 -42.72 20.48 -55.55
C ALA A 196 -44.04 20.33 -54.76
N LEU A 197 -44.28 21.15 -53.72
CA LEU A 197 -45.57 21.19 -53.01
C LEU A 197 -46.67 21.96 -53.79
N GLY A 198 -46.30 22.89 -54.67
CA GLY A 198 -47.25 23.75 -55.41
C GLY A 198 -47.86 23.13 -56.67
N VAL A 199 -47.44 21.93 -57.07
CA VAL A 199 -47.88 21.24 -58.31
C VAL A 199 -48.71 19.98 -57.98
N ARG A 200 -49.47 20.01 -56.88
CA ARG A 200 -50.26 18.88 -56.38
C ARG A 200 -51.66 19.28 -55.94
#